data_AF-A0A2I3GSG6-F1
#
_entry.id   AF-A0A2I3GSG6-F1
#
_cell.length_a   1.000
_cell.length_b   1.000
_cell.length_c   1.000
_cell.angle_alpha   90.00
_cell.angle_beta   90.00
_cell.angle_gamma   90.00
#
_symmetry.space_group_name_H-M   'P 1'
#
loop_
_entity.id
_entity.type
_entity.pdbx_description
1 polymer ?
#
loop_
_entity_poly.entity_id
_entity_poly.type
_entity_poly.pdbx_seq_one_letter_code
_entity_poly.pdbx_strand_id
1 'polypeptide(L)'
;MQLLVLLWGCLLLPGYEALEGPKEISGFEGDTVSLQCIYREELRDHRKYWCRKGGILFARCSGTIYAGEEGQETTEGRVSIRDSRQELSLIVTLWNLTLQDAGKYWCGVEKRGPDESLLISLFVFPGNKYLSFPRLGPVAAEGRGRGGGA
;
A
#
# COMPACT_ATOMS: atom_id res chain seq x y z
N MET A 1 -8.86 -20.82 41.56
CA MET A 1 -9.14 -21.19 40.15
C MET A 1 -9.42 -20.00 39.22
N GLN A 2 -9.57 -18.76 39.73
CA GLN A 2 -9.74 -17.56 38.88
C GLN A 2 -8.43 -16.97 38.32
N LEU A 3 -7.27 -17.20 38.97
CA LEU A 3 -5.97 -16.73 38.45
C LEU A 3 -5.56 -17.42 37.13
N LEU A 4 -5.96 -18.67 36.92
CA LEU A 4 -5.66 -19.43 35.71
C LEU A 4 -6.47 -18.94 34.49
N VAL A 5 -7.63 -18.31 34.72
CA VAL A 5 -8.49 -17.75 33.65
C VAL A 5 -7.92 -16.43 33.12
N LEU A 6 -7.31 -15.61 33.98
CA LEU A 6 -6.65 -14.36 33.57
C LEU A 6 -5.41 -14.60 32.70
N LEU A 7 -4.63 -15.64 33.00
CA LEU A 7 -3.46 -16.02 32.21
C LEU A 7 -3.83 -16.55 30.81
N TRP A 8 -4.98 -17.22 30.67
CA TRP A 8 -5.47 -17.68 29.37
C TRP A 8 -6.16 -16.57 28.57
N GLY A 9 -6.78 -15.59 29.25
CA GLY A 9 -7.42 -14.42 28.64
C GLY A 9 -6.43 -13.44 28.00
N CYS A 10 -5.20 -13.33 28.52
CA CYS A 10 -4.15 -12.50 27.92
C CYS A 10 -3.65 -13.00 26.55
N LEU A 11 -3.86 -14.28 26.22
CA LEU A 11 -3.49 -14.87 24.94
C LEU A 11 -4.50 -14.58 23.81
N LEU A 12 -5.66 -13.99 24.14
CA LEU A 12 -6.70 -13.59 23.20
C LEU A 12 -6.75 -12.08 22.96
N LEU A 13 -5.68 -11.34 23.32
CA LEU A 13 -5.56 -9.96 22.90
C LEU A 13 -5.12 -9.96 21.43
N PRO A 14 -5.97 -9.54 20.47
CA PRO A 14 -5.52 -9.29 19.11
C PRO A 14 -4.30 -8.36 19.19
N GLY A 15 -3.25 -8.69 18.43
CA GLY A 15 -1.97 -8.00 18.47
C GLY A 15 -2.16 -6.48 18.52
N TYR A 16 -1.47 -5.83 19.46
CA TYR A 16 -1.47 -4.38 19.58
C TYR A 16 -0.72 -3.80 18.37
N GLU A 17 -1.37 -3.77 17.21
CA GLU A 17 -0.83 -3.16 16.00
C GLU A 17 -1.26 -1.69 15.98
N ALA A 18 -0.30 -0.80 15.86
CA ALA A 18 -0.51 0.65 15.84
C ALA A 18 -0.93 1.17 14.45
N LEU A 19 -0.67 0.39 13.41
CA LEU A 19 -1.06 0.65 12.02
C LEU A 19 -1.64 -0.62 11.39
N GLU A 20 -2.65 -0.43 10.54
CA GLU A 20 -3.28 -1.46 9.73
C GLU A 20 -3.27 -1.06 8.25
N GLY A 21 -3.14 -2.02 7.35
CA GLY A 21 -3.06 -1.78 5.92
C GLY A 21 -2.65 -3.04 5.15
N PRO A 22 -2.49 -2.95 3.82
CA PRO A 22 -2.06 -4.09 3.03
C PRO A 22 -0.62 -4.48 3.38
N LYS A 23 -0.40 -5.78 3.62
CA LYS A 23 0.97 -6.32 3.82
C LYS A 23 1.73 -6.45 2.50
N GLU A 24 0.99 -6.63 1.41
CA GLU A 24 1.53 -6.83 0.07
C GLU A 24 0.67 -6.05 -0.93
N ILE A 25 1.34 -5.41 -1.88
CA ILE A 25 0.74 -4.75 -3.03
C ILE A 25 1.52 -5.14 -4.28
N SER A 26 0.88 -5.08 -5.43
CA SER A 26 1.53 -5.42 -6.69
C SER A 26 1.03 -4.56 -7.85
N GLY A 27 1.91 -4.42 -8.84
CA GLY A 27 1.64 -3.74 -10.09
C GLY A 27 2.56 -4.24 -11.20
N PHE A 28 2.29 -3.83 -12.42
CA PHE A 28 3.14 -4.02 -13.57
C PHE A 28 3.95 -2.76 -13.84
N GLU A 29 5.01 -2.85 -14.65
CA GLU A 29 5.72 -1.66 -15.10
C GLU A 29 4.78 -0.66 -15.78
N GLY A 30 4.95 0.62 -15.46
CA GLY A 30 4.09 1.72 -15.91
C GLY A 30 2.79 1.89 -15.13
N ASP A 31 2.42 0.95 -14.25
CA ASP A 31 1.20 1.09 -13.45
C ASP A 31 1.27 2.22 -12.42
N THR A 32 0.10 2.61 -11.94
CA THR A 32 -0.09 3.35 -10.69
C THR A 32 -0.71 2.43 -9.64
N VAL A 33 -0.13 2.45 -8.44
CA VAL A 33 -0.64 1.74 -7.26
C VAL A 33 -0.89 2.75 -6.14
N SER A 34 -1.95 2.52 -5.37
CA SER A 34 -2.27 3.33 -4.20
C SER A 34 -2.53 2.40 -3.02
N LEU A 35 -2.09 2.81 -1.84
CA LEU A 35 -2.31 2.10 -0.59
C LEU A 35 -2.71 3.07 0.51
N GLN A 36 -3.36 2.51 1.53
CA GLN A 36 -3.76 3.24 2.72
C GLN A 36 -3.24 2.52 3.95
N CYS A 37 -2.62 3.27 4.86
CA CYS A 37 -2.23 2.79 6.17
C CYS A 37 -3.07 3.53 7.21
N ILE A 38 -3.98 2.81 7.83
CA ILE A 38 -4.84 3.31 8.90
C ILE A 38 -4.01 3.27 10.18
N TYR A 39 -3.94 4.38 10.90
CA TYR A 39 -3.24 4.48 12.18
C TYR A 39 -4.25 4.72 13.30
N ARG A 40 -3.86 4.43 14.54
CA ARG A 40 -4.75 4.68 15.67
C ARG A 40 -4.90 6.16 16.00
N GLU A 41 -6.01 6.50 16.64
CA GLU A 41 -6.36 7.86 17.06
C GLU A 41 -5.22 8.55 17.83
N GLU A 42 -4.50 7.83 18.69
CA GLU A 42 -3.43 8.43 19.51
C GLU A 42 -2.23 8.92 18.67
N LEU A 43 -2.15 8.48 17.41
CA LEU A 43 -1.11 8.84 16.46
C LEU A 43 -1.54 9.97 15.50
N ARG A 44 -2.76 10.51 15.63
CA ARG A 44 -3.32 11.56 14.76
C ARG A 44 -2.36 12.70 14.49
N ASP A 45 -1.82 13.31 15.53
CA ASP A 45 -0.99 14.52 15.40
C ASP A 45 0.51 14.26 15.23
N HIS A 46 0.91 12.99 15.11
CA HIS A 46 2.29 12.62 14.84
C HIS A 46 2.58 12.72 13.34
N ARG A 47 3.84 13.00 13.00
CA ARG A 47 4.25 13.11 11.59
C ARG A 47 4.24 11.73 10.95
N LYS A 48 3.62 11.61 9.77
CA LYS A 48 3.55 10.36 9.01
C LYS A 48 4.65 10.35 7.95
N TYR A 49 5.14 9.16 7.59
CA TYR A 49 6.16 9.03 6.57
C TYR A 49 6.01 7.74 5.75
N TRP A 50 6.60 7.78 4.56
CA TRP A 50 6.82 6.64 3.69
C TRP A 50 8.31 6.54 3.37
N CYS A 51 8.90 5.36 3.52
CA CYS A 51 10.31 5.16 3.18
C CYS A 51 10.59 3.74 2.69
N ARG A 52 11.65 3.57 1.91
CA ARG A 52 12.13 2.22 1.58
C ARG A 52 12.86 1.63 2.79
N LYS A 53 12.60 0.36 3.11
CA LYS A 53 13.29 -0.34 4.20
C LYS A 53 14.78 -0.44 3.87
N GLY A 54 15.62 0.09 4.76
CA GLY A 54 17.07 -0.07 4.70
C GLY A 54 17.56 -1.42 5.23
N GLY A 55 18.87 -1.65 5.12
CA GLY A 55 19.53 -2.84 5.64
C GLY A 55 19.77 -2.80 7.16
N ILE A 56 20.14 -3.94 7.74
CA ILE A 56 20.41 -4.06 9.19
C ILE A 56 21.62 -3.22 9.64
N LEU A 57 22.61 -3.05 8.76
CA LEU A 57 23.85 -2.31 9.02
C LEU A 57 23.76 -0.81 8.61
N PHE A 58 22.63 -0.38 8.04
CA PHE A 58 22.44 0.97 7.52
C PHE A 58 21.24 1.65 8.20
N ALA A 59 20.95 2.90 7.82
CA ALA A 59 19.75 3.59 8.28
C ALA A 59 18.49 2.75 8.01
N ARG A 60 17.56 2.71 8.99
CA ARG A 60 16.29 1.95 8.91
C ARG A 60 15.46 2.30 7.67
N CYS A 61 15.57 3.55 7.22
CA CYS A 61 14.89 4.12 6.07
C CYS A 61 15.90 4.63 5.03
N SER A 62 15.55 4.49 3.77
CA SER A 62 16.19 5.16 2.63
C SER A 62 15.14 5.92 1.84
N GLY A 63 15.42 7.19 1.50
CA GLY A 63 14.51 8.05 0.73
C GLY A 63 13.17 8.29 1.45
N THR A 64 13.22 8.80 2.68
CA THR A 64 12.03 9.09 3.48
C THR A 64 11.30 10.31 2.94
N ILE A 65 10.01 10.15 2.66
CA ILE A 65 9.08 11.23 2.32
C ILE A 65 8.16 11.42 3.53
N TYR A 66 8.08 12.63 4.05
CA TYR A 66 7.21 12.97 5.17
C TYR A 66 5.93 13.64 4.69
N ALA A 67 4.79 13.26 5.28
CA ALA A 67 3.53 13.91 4.97
C ALA A 67 3.59 15.38 5.41
N GLY A 68 2.91 16.23 4.64
CA GLY A 68 2.78 17.65 4.90
C GLY A 68 1.77 17.94 6.02
N GLU A 69 1.21 19.14 5.99
CA GLU A 69 0.10 19.50 6.87
C GLU A 69 -1.15 18.66 6.57
N GLU A 70 -2.17 18.76 7.43
CA GLU A 70 -3.40 17.98 7.30
C GLU A 70 -4.01 18.11 5.89
N GLY A 71 -4.17 16.98 5.22
CA GLY A 71 -4.74 16.91 3.87
C GLY A 71 -3.83 17.44 2.75
N GLN A 72 -2.66 18.00 3.06
CA GLN A 72 -1.73 18.44 2.04
C GLN A 72 -1.02 17.23 1.41
N GLU A 73 -1.08 17.15 0.08
CA GLU A 73 -0.30 16.17 -0.66
C GLU A 73 1.15 16.63 -0.76
N THR A 74 2.07 15.74 -0.43
CA THR A 74 3.52 15.92 -0.60
C THR A 74 4.02 14.93 -1.62
N THR A 75 4.77 15.41 -2.61
CA THR A 75 5.25 14.61 -3.73
C THR A 75 6.76 14.66 -3.83
N GLU A 76 7.37 13.49 -3.95
CA GLU A 76 8.79 13.34 -4.24
C GLU A 76 9.00 12.30 -5.34
N GLY A 77 9.55 12.73 -6.47
CA GLY A 77 9.74 11.89 -7.64
C GLY A 77 8.43 11.32 -8.19
N ARG A 78 8.25 10.00 -8.08
CA ARG A 78 7.09 9.24 -8.57
C ARG A 78 6.16 8.76 -7.45
N VAL A 79 6.28 9.37 -6.28
CA VAL A 79 5.52 9.01 -5.07
C VAL A 79 4.85 10.26 -4.51
N SER A 80 3.57 10.16 -4.19
CA SER A 80 2.84 11.15 -3.40
C SER A 80 2.33 10.53 -2.11
N ILE A 81 2.29 11.35 -1.07
CA ILE A 81 1.74 10.98 0.24
C ILE A 81 0.84 12.08 0.77
N ARG A 82 -0.24 11.68 1.43
CA ARG A 82 -1.20 12.59 2.06
C ARG A 82 -1.66 12.00 3.39
N ASP A 83 -1.56 12.78 4.47
CA ASP A 83 -2.13 12.41 5.76
C ASP A 83 -3.56 12.96 5.89
N SER A 84 -4.52 12.05 5.97
CA SER A 84 -5.93 12.33 6.23
C SER A 84 -6.21 12.10 7.71
N ARG A 85 -6.03 13.14 8.54
CA ARG A 85 -6.19 13.03 10.01
C ARG A 85 -7.62 12.69 10.43
N GLN A 86 -8.63 13.17 9.70
CA GLN A 86 -10.02 12.85 9.95
C GLN A 86 -10.32 11.36 9.77
N GLU A 87 -9.74 10.75 8.74
CA GLU A 87 -9.90 9.34 8.40
C GLU A 87 -8.82 8.47 9.05
N LEU A 88 -7.95 9.06 9.87
CA LEU A 88 -6.80 8.42 10.52
C LEU A 88 -5.96 7.59 9.54
N SER A 89 -5.68 8.15 8.36
CA SER A 89 -5.04 7.38 7.31
C SER A 89 -3.95 8.12 6.54
N LEU A 90 -2.83 7.44 6.36
CA LEU A 90 -1.81 7.84 5.41
C LEU A 90 -2.10 7.19 4.06
N ILE A 91 -2.32 8.01 3.04
CA ILE A 91 -2.53 7.56 1.66
C ILE A 91 -1.21 7.75 0.93
N VAL A 92 -0.74 6.69 0.27
CA VAL A 92 0.50 6.68 -0.51
C VAL A 92 0.17 6.22 -1.92
N THR A 93 0.58 7.01 -2.92
CA THR A 93 0.39 6.67 -4.33
C THR A 93 1.73 6.66 -5.04
N LEU A 94 2.04 5.57 -5.74
CA LEU A 94 3.22 5.41 -6.58
C LEU A 94 2.76 5.23 -8.03
N TRP A 95 3.29 6.03 -8.96
CA TRP A 95 2.92 5.95 -10.37
C TRP A 95 4.10 5.66 -11.28
N ASN A 96 3.78 5.21 -12.49
CA ASN A 96 4.75 4.83 -13.51
C ASN A 96 5.79 3.86 -12.94
N LEU A 97 5.33 2.77 -12.32
CA LEU A 97 6.19 1.79 -11.64
C LEU A 97 7.30 1.25 -12.55
N THR A 98 8.44 0.93 -11.95
CA THR A 98 9.58 0.28 -12.57
C THR A 98 9.97 -0.94 -11.75
N LEU A 99 10.68 -1.90 -12.34
CA LEU A 99 11.19 -3.06 -11.59
C LEU A 99 12.06 -2.68 -10.38
N GLN A 100 12.68 -1.50 -10.41
CA GLN A 100 13.52 -0.99 -9.30
C GLN A 100 12.70 -0.57 -8.07
N ASP A 101 11.41 -0.30 -8.24
CA ASP A 101 10.49 0.05 -7.15
C ASP A 101 10.07 -1.19 -6.34
N ALA A 102 10.30 -2.41 -6.86
CA ALA A 102 10.01 -3.61 -6.10
C ALA A 102 10.85 -3.68 -4.81
N GLY A 103 10.21 -4.00 -3.69
CA GLY A 103 10.91 -4.05 -2.41
C GLY A 103 10.00 -3.92 -1.20
N LYS A 104 10.62 -3.68 -0.05
CA LYS A 104 9.92 -3.49 1.22
C LYS A 104 9.96 -2.03 1.64
N TYR A 105 8.83 -1.54 2.13
CA TYR A 105 8.62 -0.15 2.50
C TYR A 105 8.01 -0.07 3.89
N TRP A 106 8.34 1.00 4.59
CA TRP A 106 7.70 1.35 5.86
C TRP A 106 6.66 2.42 5.61
N CYS A 107 5.44 2.12 6.04
CA CYS A 107 4.42 3.11 6.31
C CYS A 107 4.49 3.43 7.80
N GLY A 108 4.88 4.63 8.19
CA GLY A 108 5.29 4.88 9.56
C GLY A 108 4.82 6.19 10.17
N VAL A 109 4.89 6.22 11.48
CA VAL A 109 4.59 7.36 12.34
C VAL A 109 5.81 7.70 13.16
N GLU A 110 6.35 8.90 12.96
CA GLU A 110 7.51 9.41 13.67
C GLU A 110 7.15 9.70 15.13
N LYS A 111 7.90 9.11 16.06
CA LYS A 111 7.75 9.32 17.50
C LYS A 111 9.05 9.79 18.13
N ARG A 112 8.95 10.39 19.32
CA ARG A 112 10.14 10.70 20.15
C ARG A 112 10.87 9.45 20.64
N GLY A 113 10.19 8.30 20.62
CA GLY A 113 10.75 6.97 20.89
C GLY A 113 10.78 6.11 19.62
N PRO A 114 10.67 4.77 19.74
CA PRO A 114 10.55 3.92 18.57
C PRO A 114 9.31 4.28 17.73
N ASP A 115 9.52 4.45 16.43
CA ASP A 115 8.44 4.67 15.47
C ASP A 115 7.51 3.45 15.39
N GLU A 116 6.22 3.74 15.30
CA GLU A 116 5.20 2.76 14.93
C GLU A 116 5.17 2.65 13.42
N SER A 117 5.20 1.44 12.87
CA SER A 117 5.26 1.27 11.41
C SER A 117 4.71 -0.05 10.93
N LEU A 118 4.04 -0.02 9.77
CA LEU A 118 3.61 -1.19 9.03
C LEU A 118 4.61 -1.48 7.88
N LEU A 119 5.05 -2.74 7.77
CA LEU A 119 5.91 -3.20 6.68
C LEU A 119 5.07 -3.65 5.49
N ILE A 120 5.37 -3.12 4.31
CA ILE A 120 4.64 -3.38 3.08
C ILE A 120 5.59 -3.89 2.02
N SER A 121 5.23 -4.98 1.34
CA SER A 121 5.99 -5.52 0.21
C SER A 121 5.34 -5.11 -1.11
N LEU A 122 6.07 -4.38 -1.95
CA LEU A 122 5.68 -4.02 -3.31
C LEU A 122 6.32 -4.97 -4.30
N PHE A 123 5.51 -5.66 -5.07
CA PHE A 123 5.93 -6.49 -6.20
C PHE A 123 5.68 -5.75 -7.51
N VAL A 124 6.68 -5.68 -8.38
CA VAL A 124 6.54 -5.12 -9.73
C VAL A 124 6.84 -6.20 -10.75
N PHE A 125 5.89 -6.44 -11.64
CA PHE A 125 5.99 -7.44 -12.69
C PHE A 125 6.34 -6.80 -14.05
N PRO A 126 7.19 -7.43 -14.86
CA PRO A 126 7.50 -6.92 -16.20
C PRO A 126 6.28 -7.03 -17.13
N GLY A 127 6.23 -6.16 -18.13
CA GLY A 127 5.18 -6.16 -19.16
C GLY A 127 3.94 -5.35 -18.78
N ASN A 128 2.90 -5.43 -19.62
CA ASN A 128 1.66 -4.66 -19.45
C ASN A 128 0.51 -5.61 -19.09
N LYS A 129 -0.34 -5.23 -18.12
CA LYS A 129 -1.59 -5.91 -17.73
C LYS A 129 -2.41 -6.42 -18.93
N TYR A 130 -2.45 -5.65 -20.01
CA TYR A 130 -3.23 -5.98 -21.22
C TYR A 130 -2.61 -7.08 -22.09
N LEU A 131 -1.31 -7.34 -21.97
CA LEU A 131 -0.64 -8.41 -22.70
C LEU A 131 -0.73 -9.75 -21.95
N SER A 132 -0.82 -9.70 -20.61
CA SER A 132 -0.99 -10.89 -19.76
C SER A 132 -2.43 -11.44 -19.72
N PHE A 133 -3.43 -10.63 -20.08
CA PHE A 133 -4.81 -11.06 -20.25
C PHE A 133 -5.27 -10.76 -21.69
N PRO A 134 -5.22 -11.73 -22.62
CA PRO A 134 -5.88 -11.57 -23.90
C PRO A 134 -7.36 -11.30 -23.60
N ARG A 135 -7.86 -10.12 -23.96
CA ARG A 135 -9.30 -9.87 -23.94
C ARG A 135 -9.94 -10.94 -24.82
N LEU A 136 -10.74 -11.83 -24.24
CA LEU A 136 -11.75 -12.58 -24.99
C LEU A 136 -12.70 -11.52 -25.55
N GLY A 137 -12.40 -11.03 -26.75
CA GLY A 137 -13.31 -10.16 -27.49
C GLY A 137 -14.62 -10.89 -27.75
N PRO A 138 -15.75 -10.18 -27.85
CA PRO A 138 -17.01 -10.80 -28.21
C PRO A 138 -16.85 -11.49 -29.57
N VAL A 139 -17.27 -12.76 -29.62
CA VAL A 139 -17.39 -13.53 -30.87
C VAL A 139 -18.20 -12.70 -31.85
N ALA A 140 -17.59 -12.29 -32.96
CA ALA A 140 -18.31 -11.65 -34.05
C ALA A 140 -19.39 -12.62 -34.52
N ALA A 141 -20.66 -12.24 -34.36
CA ALA A 141 -21.78 -12.98 -34.93
C ALA A 141 -21.65 -12.91 -36.45
N GLU A 142 -21.32 -14.04 -37.07
CA GLU A 142 -21.30 -14.18 -38.52
C GLU A 142 -22.73 -13.96 -39.05
N GLY A 143 -22.91 -12.84 -39.75
CA GLY A 143 -24.17 -12.47 -40.39
C GLY A 143 -24.52 -13.49 -41.48
N ARG A 144 -25.59 -14.25 -41.26
CA ARG A 144 -26.16 -15.16 -42.25
C ARG A 144 -26.84 -14.36 -43.36
N GLY A 145 -26.08 -14.01 -44.39
CA GLY A 145 -26.63 -13.52 -45.66
C GLY A 145 -27.53 -14.58 -46.28
N ARG A 146 -28.83 -14.28 -46.41
CA ARG A 146 -29.80 -15.11 -47.12
C ARG A 146 -29.99 -14.50 -48.50
N GLY A 147 -29.25 -15.02 -49.48
CA GLY A 147 -29.48 -14.73 -50.89
C GLY A 147 -30.62 -15.58 -51.45
N GLY A 148 -31.47 -14.94 -52.27
CA GLY A 148 -32.08 -15.52 -53.46
C GLY A 148 -33.39 -16.30 -53.32
N GLY A 149 -34.41 -15.86 -54.07
CA GLY A 149 -35.49 -16.75 -54.51
C GLY A 149 -36.79 -16.07 -54.94
N ALA A 150 -36.92 -15.86 -56.26
CA ALA A 150 -38.10 -15.57 -57.08
C ALA A 150 -38.72 -14.15 -57.03
#